data_AF-A0A2R4XGQ8-F1
#
_entry.id   AF-A0A2R4XGQ8-F1
#
_cell.length_a   1.000
_cell.length_b   1.000
_cell.length_c   1.000
_cell.angle_alpha   90.00
_cell.angle_beta   90.00
_cell.angle_gamma   90.00
#
_symmetry.space_group_name_H-M   'P 1'
#
loop_
_entity.id
_entity.type
_entity.pdbx_description
1 polymer ?
#
loop_
_entity_poly.entity_id
_entity_poly.type
_entity_poly.pdbx_seq_one_letter_code
_entity_poly.pdbx_strand_id
1 'polypeptide(L)'
;MAAGVVNLLRLRQEETDGEWVFPNPKTGKPYHSCQNAWDTFRRRAAMPDLKMHDLRHTFASMMLDSGADIAGVQHALAHTQLKTTVVYLHLTEARKRTYTNAAAQATGVSPDSSQS
;
A
#
# COMPACT_ATOMS: atom_id res chain seq x y z
N MET A 1 8.30 -12.36 0.75
CA MET A 1 8.30 -11.35 -0.34
C MET A 1 9.30 -10.20 -0.14
N ALA A 2 9.66 -9.78 1.09
CA ALA A 2 10.57 -8.65 1.32
C ALA A 2 12.02 -8.86 0.80
N ALA A 3 12.54 -10.10 0.81
CA ALA A 3 13.92 -10.39 0.42
C ALA A 3 14.24 -9.98 -1.04
N GLY A 4 13.28 -10.12 -1.96
CA GLY A 4 13.49 -9.76 -3.37
C GLY A 4 13.66 -8.25 -3.59
N VAL A 5 12.83 -7.43 -2.93
CA VAL A 5 12.91 -5.96 -3.04
C VAL A 5 14.21 -5.45 -2.41
N VAL A 6 14.58 -5.96 -1.23
CA VAL A 6 15.85 -5.59 -0.58
C VAL A 6 17.03 -5.96 -1.46
N ASN A 7 17.00 -7.12 -2.12
CA ASN A 7 18.06 -7.52 -3.04
C ASN A 7 18.14 -6.59 -4.26
N LEU A 8 17.01 -6.21 -4.85
CA LEU A 8 16.97 -5.24 -5.97
C LEU A 8 17.55 -3.89 -5.57
N LEU A 9 17.22 -3.40 -4.37
CA LEU A 9 17.77 -2.13 -3.88
C LEU A 9 19.27 -2.22 -3.62
N ARG A 10 19.76 -3.36 -3.11
CA ARG A 10 21.20 -3.59 -2.95
C ARG A 10 21.92 -3.61 -4.30
N LEU A 11 21.43 -4.39 -5.26
CA LEU A 11 21.99 -4.43 -6.61
C LEU A 11 22.03 -3.04 -7.25
N ARG A 12 20.97 -2.26 -7.06
CA ARG A 12 20.93 -0.87 -7.55
C ARG A 12 21.98 0.02 -6.88
N GLN A 13 22.20 -0.14 -5.57
CA GLN A 13 23.20 0.61 -4.81
C GLN A 13 24.63 0.24 -5.21
N GLU A 14 24.88 -0.98 -5.69
CA GLU A 14 26.19 -1.39 -6.22
C GLU A 14 26.54 -0.65 -7.53
N GLU A 15 25.53 -0.16 -8.26
CA GLU A 15 25.70 0.66 -9.46
C GLU A 15 25.82 2.17 -9.16
N THR A 16 25.91 2.56 -7.88
CA THR A 16 26.01 3.97 -7.48
C THR A 16 27.22 4.20 -6.58
N ASP A 17 28.04 5.21 -6.91
CA ASP A 17 29.26 5.54 -6.16
C ASP A 17 29.00 6.41 -4.90
N GLY A 18 27.74 6.61 -4.51
CA GLY A 18 27.34 7.59 -3.49
C GLY A 18 26.29 7.08 -2.51
N GLU A 19 25.99 7.90 -1.50
CA GLU A 19 25.07 7.58 -0.38
C GLU A 19 23.64 7.20 -0.82
N TRP A 20 23.20 7.71 -1.97
CA TRP A 20 21.82 7.57 -2.44
C TRP A 20 21.64 6.35 -3.35
N VAL A 21 20.60 5.55 -3.10
CA VAL A 21 20.19 4.43 -3.98
C VAL A 21 19.68 4.92 -5.34
N PHE A 22 19.05 6.11 -5.36
CA PHE A 22 18.51 6.73 -6.58
C PHE A 22 19.08 8.15 -6.78
N PRO A 23 20.37 8.28 -7.13
CA PRO A 23 20.97 9.57 -7.41
C PRO A 23 20.60 10.03 -8.82
N ASN A 24 20.49 11.35 -9.01
CA ASN A 24 20.44 11.95 -10.33
C ASN A 24 21.82 11.77 -11.01
N PRO A 25 21.92 11.09 -12.16
CA PRO A 25 23.20 10.80 -12.81
C PRO A 25 24.05 12.04 -13.14
N LYS A 26 23.40 13.20 -13.31
CA LYS A 26 24.09 14.45 -13.66
C LYS A 26 24.64 15.21 -12.46
N THR A 27 24.02 15.06 -11.29
CA THR A 27 24.34 15.88 -10.10
C THR A 27 24.84 15.07 -8.92
N GLY A 28 24.67 13.75 -8.92
CA GLY A 28 24.97 12.85 -7.80
C GLY A 28 24.05 13.02 -6.58
N LYS A 29 23.09 13.95 -6.64
CA LYS A 29 22.16 14.29 -5.55
C LYS A 29 20.84 13.52 -5.70
N PRO A 30 20.06 13.33 -4.61
CA PRO A 30 18.77 12.65 -4.70
C PRO A 30 17.79 13.49 -5.52
N TYR A 31 16.83 12.81 -6.14
CA TYR A 31 15.71 13.49 -6.79
C TYR A 31 14.85 14.22 -5.75
N HIS A 32 14.49 15.47 -6.04
CA HIS A 32 13.54 16.24 -5.22
C HIS A 32 12.08 15.80 -5.43
N SER A 33 11.82 15.04 -6.49
CA SER A 33 10.50 14.59 -6.89
C SER A 33 10.60 13.32 -7.73
N CYS A 34 9.63 12.43 -7.57
CA CYS A 34 9.43 11.25 -8.40
C CYS A 34 8.28 11.40 -9.41
N GLN A 35 7.68 12.60 -9.57
CA GLN A 35 6.51 12.79 -10.45
C GLN A 35 6.81 12.52 -11.92
N ASN A 36 7.96 12.94 -12.45
CA ASN A 36 8.33 12.67 -13.85
C ASN A 36 8.52 11.17 -14.13
N ALA A 37 9.12 10.45 -13.17
CA ALA A 37 9.26 9.00 -13.23
C ALA A 37 7.89 8.33 -13.17
N TRP A 38 7.01 8.81 -12.29
CA TRP A 38 5.63 8.36 -12.15
C TRP A 38 4.82 8.56 -13.43
N ASP A 39 4.88 9.73 -14.06
CA ASP A 39 4.18 10.01 -15.31
C ASP A 39 4.66 9.14 -16.47
N THR A 40 5.96 8.87 -16.50
CA THR A 40 6.54 7.96 -17.47
C THR A 40 6.05 6.52 -17.25
N PHE A 41 6.02 6.06 -16.00
CA PHE A 41 5.47 4.76 -15.64
C PHE A 41 3.99 4.64 -16.04
N ARG A 42 3.15 5.61 -15.65
CA ARG A 42 1.71 5.59 -15.94
C ARG A 42 1.39 5.53 -17.44
N ARG A 43 2.11 6.31 -18.25
CA ARG A 43 1.96 6.28 -19.71
C ARG A 43 2.36 4.92 -20.30
N ARG A 44 3.46 4.34 -19.83
CA ARG A 44 3.92 3.02 -20.29
C ARG A 44 3.00 1.88 -19.85
N ALA A 45 2.40 2.01 -18.67
CA ALA A 45 1.44 1.05 -18.14
C ALA A 45 0.00 1.23 -18.69
N ALA A 46 -0.24 2.26 -19.53
CA ALA A 46 -1.57 2.65 -20.00
C ALA A 46 -2.58 2.93 -18.86
N MET A 47 -2.10 3.52 -17.76
CA MET A 47 -2.90 3.84 -16.57
C MET A 47 -2.84 5.34 -16.24
N PRO A 48 -3.48 6.22 -17.04
CA PRO A 48 -3.35 7.67 -16.88
C PRO A 48 -3.96 8.21 -15.57
N ASP A 49 -5.02 7.56 -15.08
CA ASP A 49 -5.76 8.01 -13.89
C ASP A 49 -5.16 7.51 -12.57
N LEU A 50 -4.18 6.60 -12.63
CA LEU A 50 -3.54 6.06 -11.44
C LEU A 50 -2.79 7.17 -10.70
N LYS A 51 -3.01 7.30 -9.40
CA LYS A 51 -2.30 8.26 -8.53
C LYS A 51 -1.23 7.53 -7.74
N MET A 52 -0.16 8.23 -7.38
CA MET A 52 0.93 7.62 -6.61
C MET A 52 0.46 7.09 -5.24
N HIS A 53 -0.55 7.74 -4.64
CA HIS A 53 -1.15 7.30 -3.38
C HIS A 53 -1.98 6.02 -3.53
N ASP A 54 -2.47 5.69 -4.73
CA ASP A 54 -3.23 4.47 -4.96
C ASP A 54 -2.39 3.22 -4.71
N LEU A 55 -1.08 3.27 -5.00
CA LEU A 55 -0.15 2.19 -4.65
C LEU A 55 -0.11 1.92 -3.14
N ARG A 56 -0.11 2.98 -2.32
CA ARG A 56 -0.17 2.84 -0.86
C ARG A 56 -1.51 2.28 -0.41
N HIS A 57 -2.60 2.70 -1.04
CA HIS A 57 -3.93 2.16 -0.76
C HIS A 57 -4.03 0.67 -1.11
N THR A 58 -3.53 0.26 -2.27
CA THR A 58 -3.49 -1.16 -2.68
C THR A 58 -2.67 -1.98 -1.68
N PHE A 59 -1.48 -1.53 -1.29
CA PHE A 59 -0.64 -2.23 -0.31
C PHE A 59 -1.33 -2.39 1.05
N ALA A 60 -1.99 -1.33 1.55
CA ALA A 60 -2.76 -1.40 2.79
C ALA A 60 -3.93 -2.38 2.70
N SER A 61 -4.69 -2.33 1.61
CA SER A 61 -5.80 -3.26 1.37
C SER A 61 -5.32 -4.71 1.37
N MET A 62 -4.24 -5.01 0.66
CA MET A 62 -3.62 -6.33 0.61
C MET A 62 -3.14 -6.81 1.99
N MET A 63 -2.53 -5.93 2.80
CA MET A 63 -2.11 -6.28 4.16
C MET A 63 -3.31 -6.65 5.04
N LEU A 64 -4.36 -5.84 5.00
CA LEU A 64 -5.57 -6.13 5.76
C LEU A 64 -6.28 -7.39 5.25
N ASP A 65 -6.25 -7.66 3.94
CA ASP A 65 -6.78 -8.90 3.36
C ASP A 65 -5.97 -10.12 3.81
N SER A 66 -4.67 -9.95 4.03
CA SER A 66 -3.81 -10.98 4.63
C SER A 66 -3.98 -11.15 6.15
N GLY A 67 -4.91 -10.41 6.77
CA GLY A 67 -5.22 -10.52 8.20
C GLY A 67 -4.40 -9.60 9.11
N ALA A 68 -3.60 -8.67 8.56
CA ALA A 68 -2.95 -7.66 9.38
C ALA A 68 -3.99 -6.75 10.05
N ASP A 69 -3.69 -6.29 11.26
CA ASP A 69 -4.50 -5.29 11.94
C ASP A 69 -4.11 -3.87 11.50
N ILE A 70 -4.92 -2.89 11.92
CA ILE A 70 -4.72 -1.49 11.54
C ILE A 70 -3.38 -0.93 12.07
N ALA A 71 -2.90 -1.44 13.21
CA ALA A 71 -1.61 -1.07 13.79
C ALA A 71 -0.44 -1.61 12.94
N GLY A 72 -0.54 -2.85 12.47
CA GLY A 72 0.41 -3.46 11.53
C GLY A 72 0.50 -2.70 10.21
N VAL A 73 -0.65 -2.28 9.66
CA VAL A 73 -0.70 -1.44 8.45
C VAL A 73 -0.03 -0.09 8.68
N GLN A 74 -0.31 0.57 9.80
CA GLN A 74 0.30 1.85 10.15
C GLN A 74 1.82 1.75 10.23
N HIS A 75 2.31 0.70 10.92
CA HIS A 75 3.73 0.45 11.07
C HIS A 75 4.40 0.20 9.71
N ALA A 76 3.80 -0.67 8.89
CA ALA A 76 4.34 -1.02 7.57
C ALA A 76 4.37 0.16 6.58
N LEU A 77 3.42 1.10 6.68
CA LEU A 77 3.41 2.32 5.88
C LEU A 77 4.26 3.47 6.44
N ALA A 78 4.90 3.25 7.60
CA ALA A 78 5.66 4.26 8.33
C ALA A 78 4.90 5.59 8.51
N HIS A 79 3.57 5.49 8.71
CA HIS A 79 2.74 6.66 8.91
C HIS A 79 2.97 7.24 10.32
N THR A 80 3.54 8.43 10.37
CA THR A 80 3.74 9.18 11.62
C THR A 80 2.45 9.78 12.18
N GLN A 81 1.42 9.95 11.35
CA GLN A 81 0.12 10.49 11.75
C GLN A 81 -0.97 9.42 11.66
N LEU A 82 -1.72 9.23 12.75
CA LEU A 82 -2.85 8.29 12.79
C LEU A 82 -3.94 8.64 11.76
N LYS A 83 -4.12 9.94 11.47
CA LYS A 83 -5.14 10.47 10.55
C LYS A 83 -5.09 9.85 9.14
N THR A 84 -3.90 9.50 8.65
CA THR A 84 -3.75 8.85 7.32
C THR A 84 -4.04 7.36 7.36
N THR A 85 -4.07 6.75 8.54
CA THR A 85 -4.42 5.33 8.75
C THR A 85 -5.92 5.14 8.96
N VAL A 86 -6.62 6.12 9.55
CA VAL A 86 -8.08 6.05 9.79
C VAL A 86 -8.88 5.76 8.52
N VAL A 87 -8.42 6.21 7.35
CA VAL A 87 -9.07 5.90 6.05
C VAL A 87 -9.20 4.39 5.80
N TYR A 88 -8.31 3.57 6.37
CA TYR A 88 -8.35 2.11 6.24
C TYR A 88 -9.25 1.41 7.26
N LEU A 89 -9.67 2.10 8.32
CA LEU A 89 -10.61 1.54 9.30
C LEU A 89 -11.99 1.27 8.67
N HIS A 90 -12.42 2.12 7.73
CA HIS A 90 -13.66 1.87 6.99
C HIS A 90 -13.59 0.57 6.16
N LEU A 91 -12.43 0.25 5.60
CA LEU A 91 -12.20 -1.00 4.86
C LEU A 91 -12.26 -2.23 5.77
N THR A 92 -11.84 -2.12 7.05
CA THR A 92 -11.97 -3.24 7.99
C THR A 92 -13.43 -3.47 8.41
N GLU A 93 -14.20 -2.40 8.66
CA GLU A 93 -15.61 -2.52 9.03
C GLU A 93 -16.48 -3.10 7.90
N ALA A 94 -16.28 -2.62 6.67
CA ALA A 94 -16.96 -3.17 5.50
C ALA A 94 -16.68 -4.67 5.32
N ARG A 95 -15.42 -5.10 5.52
CA ARG A 95 -15.04 -6.51 5.43
C ARG A 95 -15.63 -7.36 6.53
N LYS A 96 -15.62 -6.90 7.79
CA LYS A 96 -16.26 -7.61 8.90
C LYS A 96 -17.70 -7.95 8.55
N ARG A 97 -18.45 -6.99 8.02
CA ARG A 97 -19.84 -7.19 7.57
C ARG A 97 -19.96 -8.23 6.45
N THR A 98 -19.06 -8.22 5.48
CA THR A 98 -19.04 -9.24 4.41
C THR A 98 -18.78 -10.64 4.96
N TYR A 99 -17.80 -10.80 5.84
CA TYR A 99 -17.48 -12.09 6.45
C TYR A 99 -18.61 -12.61 7.35
N THR A 100 -19.22 -11.75 8.16
CA THR A 100 -20.38 -12.13 8.99
C THR A 100 -21.55 -12.56 8.13
N ASN A 101 -21.81 -11.87 7.02
CA ASN A 101 -22.88 -12.23 6.09
C ASN A 101 -22.61 -13.56 5.38
N ALA A 102 -21.36 -13.81 4.95
CA ALA A 102 -20.97 -15.08 4.35
C ALA A 102 -21.09 -16.23 5.37
N ALA A 103 -20.67 -16.02 6.62
CA ALA A 103 -20.81 -17.01 7.69
C ALA A 103 -22.27 -17.30 8.02
N ALA A 104 -23.13 -16.27 8.07
CA ALA A 104 -24.56 -16.39 8.25
C ALA A 104 -25.21 -17.25 7.15
N GLN A 105 -24.85 -17.00 5.88
CA GLN A 105 -25.33 -17.80 4.74
C GLN A 105 -24.84 -19.26 4.80
N ALA A 106 -23.59 -19.50 5.19
CA ALA A 106 -23.02 -20.85 5.26
C ALA A 106 -23.58 -21.69 6.42
N THR A 107 -23.98 -21.05 7.52
CA THR A 107 -24.48 -21.71 8.74
C THR A 107 -26.01 -21.75 8.85
N GLY A 108 -26.74 -21.09 7.94
CA GLY A 108 -28.20 -21.00 7.97
C GLY A 108 -28.75 -20.11 9.09
N VAL A 109 -27.88 -19.39 9.79
CA VAL A 109 -28.26 -18.42 10.83
C VAL A 109 -28.50 -17.07 10.13
N SER A 110 -29.76 -16.62 10.03
CA SER A 110 -30.06 -15.29 9.50
C SER A 110 -29.28 -14.22 10.26
N PRO A 111 -28.62 -13.27 9.58
CA PRO A 111 -27.93 -12.19 10.27
C PRO A 111 -28.98 -11.33 10.98
N ASP A 112 -28.82 -11.21 12.29
CA ASP A 112 -29.71 -10.47 13.19
C ASP A 112 -29.97 -9.06 12.62
N SER A 113 -31.25 -8.78 12.35
CA SER A 113 -31.76 -7.53 11.76
C SER A 113 -31.77 -6.35 12.75
N SER A 114 -30.99 -6.43 13.82
CA SER A 114 -31.01 -5.45 14.92
C SER A 114 -29.92 -4.40 14.74
N GLN A 115 -30.17 -3.43 13.86
CA GLN A 115 -29.72 -2.04 14.01
C GLN A 115 -30.35 -1.14 12.93
N SER A 116 -31.43 -0.46 13.34
CA SER A 116 -31.99 0.75 12.72
C SER A 116 -31.25 1.99 13.22
#